data_AF-A0A517PV32-F1
#
_entry.id   AF-A0A517PV32-F1
#
_cell.length_a   1.000
_cell.length_b   1.000
_cell.length_c   1.000
_cell.angle_alpha   90.00
_cell.angle_beta   90.00
_cell.angle_gamma   90.00
#
_symmetry.space_group_name_H-M   'P 1'
#
loop_
_entity.id
_entity.type
_entity.pdbx_description
1 polymer ?
#
loop_
_entity_poly.entity_id
_entity_poly.type
_entity_poly.pdbx_seq_one_letter_code
_entity_poly.pdbx_strand_id
1 'polypeptide(L)'
;MLKHALTTCVILLSICGGLAAAEKEELSEIRPLLGQGFGNIIEIEGRMMYEETGRTKAWRKKKRMQVHKVGDQKLKKPVMITLETFSFARTLLPANGTLVHLRGYEIGRFGGIPRKAFADIPQVATTGFHFEHVFQVTKLIKSEQPQK
;
A
#
# COMPACT_ATOMS: atom_id res chain seq x y z
N MET A 1 -69.71 38.13 19.47
CA MET A 1 -68.98 37.43 20.56
C MET A 1 -67.95 36.52 19.92
N LEU A 2 -66.73 37.04 19.73
CA LEU A 2 -65.63 36.34 19.06
C LEU A 2 -64.72 35.77 20.16
N LYS A 3 -64.74 34.46 20.37
CA LYS A 3 -63.89 33.79 21.36
C LYS A 3 -62.60 33.36 20.68
N HIS A 4 -61.48 33.95 21.11
CA HIS A 4 -60.13 33.52 20.79
C HIS A 4 -59.90 32.09 21.30
N ALA A 5 -59.55 31.18 20.41
CA ALA A 5 -58.95 29.91 20.76
C ALA A 5 -57.45 30.00 20.47
N LEU A 6 -56.70 30.30 21.52
CA LEU A 6 -55.26 30.12 21.61
C LEU A 6 -55.02 28.60 21.62
N THR A 7 -54.30 28.06 20.64
CA THR A 7 -53.93 26.63 20.67
C THR A 7 -52.48 26.47 20.23
N THR A 8 -51.63 26.56 21.24
CA THR A 8 -50.38 25.84 21.48
C THR A 8 -49.70 25.13 20.30
N CYS A 9 -48.50 25.62 19.98
CA CYS A 9 -47.43 24.92 19.27
C CYS A 9 -47.18 23.53 19.85
N VAL A 10 -47.15 22.51 18.97
CA VAL A 10 -46.34 21.31 19.17
C VAL A 10 -45.46 21.16 17.93
N ILE A 11 -44.26 21.75 18.01
CA ILE A 11 -43.21 21.48 17.03
C ILE A 11 -42.62 20.12 17.42
N LEU A 12 -43.06 19.05 16.75
CA LEU A 12 -42.37 17.77 16.77
C LEU A 12 -41.05 17.94 16.00
N LEU A 13 -40.03 18.40 16.70
CA LEU A 13 -38.63 18.22 16.30
C LEU A 13 -38.31 16.73 16.43
N SER A 14 -38.63 15.97 15.38
CA SER A 14 -38.06 14.65 15.17
C SER A 14 -36.56 14.82 14.91
N ILE A 15 -35.79 14.90 15.98
CA ILE A 15 -34.35 14.73 15.98
C ILE A 15 -34.11 13.25 15.68
N CYS A 16 -34.21 12.85 14.41
CA CYS A 16 -33.54 11.65 13.96
C CYS A 16 -32.05 11.93 14.12
N GLY A 17 -31.51 11.44 15.23
CA GLY A 17 -30.10 11.50 15.57
C GLY A 17 -29.25 11.16 14.35
N GLY A 18 -28.24 11.99 14.13
CA GLY A 18 -27.37 11.89 12.98
C GLY A 18 -26.88 10.46 12.77
N LEU A 19 -27.26 9.89 11.64
CA LEU A 19 -26.46 8.86 11.00
C LEU A 19 -25.18 9.56 10.49
N ALA A 20 -24.23 9.81 11.40
CA ALA A 20 -22.92 10.34 11.10
C ALA A 20 -21.91 9.30 11.60
N ALA A 21 -21.03 8.73 10.78
CA ALA A 21 -20.84 8.84 9.35
C ALA A 21 -20.44 7.44 8.91
N ALA A 22 -20.87 7.00 7.72
CA ALA A 22 -20.16 5.92 7.06
C ALA A 22 -18.69 6.38 6.97
N GLU A 23 -17.81 5.81 7.80
CA GLU A 23 -16.37 5.97 7.66
C GLU A 23 -16.09 5.58 6.20
N LYS A 24 -15.83 6.60 5.38
CA LYS A 24 -15.52 6.45 3.97
C LYS A 24 -14.16 5.76 3.97
N GLU A 25 -14.18 4.43 3.94
CA GLU A 25 -12.99 3.63 3.72
C GLU A 25 -12.45 4.14 2.38
N GLU A 26 -11.39 4.96 2.46
CA GLU A 26 -10.71 5.47 1.29
C GLU A 26 -10.06 4.25 0.65
N LEU A 27 -10.84 3.54 -0.17
CA LEU A 27 -10.34 2.47 -1.02
C LEU A 27 -9.32 3.13 -1.93
N SER A 28 -8.07 3.13 -1.49
CA SER A 28 -6.94 3.50 -2.32
C SER A 28 -7.09 2.72 -3.62
N GLU A 29 -7.22 3.47 -4.71
CA GLU A 29 -7.62 2.86 -5.96
C GLU A 29 -6.60 1.79 -6.35
N ILE A 30 -7.06 0.55 -6.50
CA ILE A 30 -6.19 -0.60 -6.77
C ILE A 30 -5.71 -0.48 -8.21
N ARG A 31 -4.57 0.20 -8.38
CA ARG A 31 -3.96 0.50 -9.67
C ARG A 31 -2.47 0.22 -9.64
N PRO A 32 -1.87 -0.25 -10.73
CA PRO A 32 -0.43 -0.48 -10.80
C PRO A 32 0.34 0.81 -10.48
N LEU A 33 1.26 0.71 -9.53
CA LEU A 33 2.09 1.79 -9.03
C LEU A 33 3.15 2.21 -10.06
N LEU A 34 3.60 1.28 -10.90
CA LEU A 34 4.57 1.51 -11.97
C LEU A 34 3.92 1.93 -13.30
N GLY A 35 2.58 1.97 -13.36
CA GLY A 35 1.82 2.45 -14.51
C GLY A 35 1.79 1.53 -15.73
N GLN A 36 2.35 0.32 -15.64
CA GLN A 36 2.46 -0.62 -16.77
C GLN A 36 1.42 -1.75 -16.74
N GLY A 37 0.51 -1.79 -15.78
CA GLY A 37 -0.36 -2.95 -15.57
C GLY A 37 0.24 -3.97 -14.60
N PHE A 38 -0.62 -4.67 -13.85
CA PHE A 38 -0.18 -5.83 -13.06
C PHE A 38 0.13 -7.00 -13.99
N GLY A 39 1.13 -7.82 -13.64
CA GLY A 39 1.50 -9.03 -14.39
C GLY A 39 2.34 -8.81 -15.65
N ASN A 40 2.47 -7.56 -16.13
CA ASN A 40 3.29 -7.26 -17.30
C ASN A 40 4.78 -7.33 -16.98
N ILE A 41 5.52 -8.09 -17.79
CA ILE A 41 6.97 -8.19 -17.67
C ILE A 41 7.61 -6.88 -18.12
N ILE A 42 8.24 -6.20 -17.18
CA ILE A 42 8.88 -4.90 -17.36
C ILE A 42 10.28 -4.89 -16.76
N GLU A 43 11.05 -3.88 -17.14
CA GLU A 43 12.35 -3.61 -16.56
C GLU A 43 12.27 -2.32 -15.73
N ILE A 44 12.92 -2.30 -14.57
CA ILE A 44 12.91 -1.17 -13.65
C ILE A 44 14.33 -0.82 -13.21
N GLU A 45 14.62 0.47 -13.11
CA GLU A 45 15.86 0.97 -12.53
C GLU A 45 15.58 1.81 -11.29
N GLY A 46 16.46 1.68 -10.30
CA GLY A 46 16.26 2.29 -8.99
C GLY A 46 17.31 1.88 -7.97
N ARG A 47 17.19 2.47 -6.79
CA ARG A 47 18.13 2.22 -5.69
C ARG A 47 17.53 1.27 -4.67
N MET A 48 18.31 0.27 -4.24
CA MET A 48 17.92 -0.63 -3.16
C MET A 48 17.76 0.15 -1.85
N MET A 49 16.67 -0.08 -1.15
CA MET A 49 16.33 0.55 0.13
C MET A 49 15.91 -0.54 1.11
N TYR A 50 16.79 -0.88 2.04
CA TYR A 50 16.49 -1.83 3.11
C TYR A 50 16.14 -1.05 4.37
N GLU A 51 14.93 -1.29 4.88
CA GLU A 51 14.49 -0.71 6.14
C GLU A 51 15.19 -1.46 7.29
N GLU A 52 15.96 -0.74 8.11
CA GLU A 52 16.48 -1.26 9.38
C GLU A 52 15.52 -0.86 10.49
N THR A 53 14.55 -1.72 10.78
CA THR A 53 13.59 -1.48 11.87
C THR A 53 13.79 -2.53 12.97
N GLY A 54 14.28 -2.02 14.11
CA GLY A 54 14.34 -2.57 15.48
C GLY A 54 14.21 -4.08 15.77
N ARG A 55 15.22 -4.61 16.50
CA ARG A 55 15.32 -5.68 17.54
C ARG A 55 14.21 -6.73 17.77
N THR A 56 13.30 -7.04 16.87
CA THR A 56 12.39 -8.19 17.01
C THR A 56 12.60 -9.22 15.90
N LYS A 57 12.77 -10.49 16.31
CA LYS A 57 13.23 -11.63 15.50
C LYS A 57 12.36 -11.99 14.27
N ALA A 58 11.22 -11.33 14.07
CA ALA A 58 10.26 -11.65 13.01
C ALA A 58 10.35 -10.75 11.76
N TRP A 59 11.10 -9.65 11.79
CA TRP A 59 11.21 -8.74 10.63
C TRP A 59 12.42 -9.09 9.77
N ARG A 60 12.20 -9.93 8.74
CA ARG A 60 13.09 -9.95 7.57
C ARG A 60 13.09 -8.53 7.00
N LYS A 61 14.26 -7.87 6.93
CA LYS A 61 14.47 -6.57 6.28
C LYS A 61 13.60 -6.52 5.01
N LYS A 62 12.51 -5.73 5.01
CA LYS A 62 11.64 -5.63 3.83
C LYS A 62 12.54 -5.11 2.71
N LYS A 63 12.78 -5.95 1.71
CA LYS A 63 13.61 -5.58 0.57
C LYS A 63 12.78 -4.61 -0.25
N ARG A 64 13.11 -3.33 -0.22
CA ARG A 64 12.41 -2.32 -1.02
C ARG A 64 13.37 -1.69 -2.01
N MET A 65 12.79 -1.01 -2.98
CA MET A 65 13.52 -0.28 -4.00
C MET A 65 12.83 1.05 -4.24
N GLN A 66 13.62 2.10 -4.32
CA GLN A 66 13.18 3.39 -4.83
C GLN A 66 13.38 3.40 -6.34
N VAL A 67 12.31 3.11 -7.07
CA VAL A 67 12.28 3.05 -8.54
C VAL A 67 12.23 4.47 -9.09
N HIS A 68 13.08 4.78 -10.07
CA HIS A 68 13.07 6.06 -10.77
C HIS A 68 12.85 5.93 -12.27
N LYS A 69 12.91 4.72 -12.83
CA LYS A 69 12.71 4.45 -14.26
C LYS A 69 12.00 3.12 -14.47
N VAL A 70 11.11 3.06 -15.46
CA VAL A 70 10.39 1.86 -15.90
C VAL A 70 10.53 1.76 -17.42
N GLY A 71 11.10 0.67 -17.93
CA GLY A 71 11.55 0.58 -19.31
C GLY A 71 12.49 1.74 -19.64
N ASP A 72 12.20 2.48 -20.70
CA ASP A 72 12.93 3.69 -21.08
C ASP A 72 12.40 4.98 -20.44
N GLN A 73 11.30 4.90 -19.69
CA GLN A 73 10.63 6.08 -19.15
C GLN A 73 11.08 6.40 -17.73
N LYS A 74 11.61 7.62 -17.53
CA LYS A 74 11.88 8.18 -16.20
C LYS A 74 10.57 8.54 -15.50
N LEU A 75 10.41 8.12 -14.25
CA LEU A 75 9.26 8.48 -13.43
C LEU A 75 9.35 9.94 -12.99
N LYS A 76 8.21 10.65 -12.98
CA LYS A 76 8.14 12.04 -12.51
C LYS A 76 8.58 12.20 -11.06
N LYS A 77 8.26 11.21 -10.22
CA LYS A 77 8.71 11.09 -8.83
C LYS A 77 9.16 9.64 -8.60
N PRO A 78 10.25 9.42 -7.85
CA PRO A 78 10.64 8.06 -7.50
C PRO A 78 9.56 7.39 -6.65
N VAL A 79 9.41 6.08 -6.81
CA VAL A 79 8.36 5.31 -6.16
C VAL A 79 8.95 4.17 -5.36
N MET A 80 8.45 3.98 -4.14
CA MET A 80 8.89 2.92 -3.24
C MET A 80 8.08 1.64 -3.45
N ILE A 81 8.71 0.58 -3.89
CA ILE A 81 8.07 -0.73 -4.10
C ILE A 81 8.77 -1.83 -3.29
N THR A 82 8.00 -2.81 -2.83
CA THR A 82 8.54 -4.01 -2.18
C THR A 82 9.02 -4.98 -3.25
N LEU A 83 10.17 -5.62 -3.02
CA LEU A 83 10.74 -6.62 -3.92
C LEU A 83 10.58 -8.02 -3.33
N GLU A 84 10.11 -8.94 -4.16
CA GLU A 84 10.10 -10.37 -3.86
C GLU A 84 10.84 -11.15 -4.94
N THR A 85 11.37 -12.31 -4.58
CA THR A 85 12.17 -13.19 -5.45
C THR A 85 11.63 -14.60 -5.32
N PHE A 86 11.57 -15.34 -6.42
CA PHE A 86 11.21 -16.74 -6.35
C PHE A 86 12.28 -17.53 -5.58
N SER A 87 11.88 -18.33 -4.62
CA SER A 87 12.79 -19.15 -3.81
C SER A 87 13.64 -20.09 -4.68
N PHE A 88 13.09 -20.60 -5.78
CA PHE A 88 13.80 -21.47 -6.72
C PHE A 88 14.73 -20.73 -7.69
N ALA A 89 14.50 -19.44 -7.96
CA ALA A 89 15.26 -18.68 -8.96
C ALA A 89 16.64 -18.20 -8.46
N ARG A 90 16.93 -18.34 -7.15
CA ARG A 90 18.20 -17.95 -6.50
C ARG A 90 18.67 -16.53 -6.85
N THR A 91 17.77 -15.62 -7.20
CA THR A 91 18.12 -14.23 -7.54
C THR A 91 18.60 -13.50 -6.28
N LEU A 92 19.90 -13.21 -6.22
CA LEU A 92 20.49 -12.45 -5.13
C LEU A 92 20.29 -10.95 -5.40
N LEU A 93 19.51 -10.31 -4.53
CA LEU A 93 19.33 -8.87 -4.58
C LEU A 93 20.55 -8.16 -3.97
N PRO A 94 21.08 -7.11 -4.62
CA PRO A 94 22.25 -6.39 -4.12
C PRO A 94 22.07 -5.70 -2.75
N ALA A 95 23.15 -5.16 -2.21
CA ALA A 95 23.16 -4.50 -0.90
C ALA A 95 22.32 -3.20 -0.89
N ASN A 96 21.97 -2.74 0.31
CA ASN A 96 21.30 -1.46 0.51
C ASN A 96 22.07 -0.32 -0.18
N GLY A 97 21.36 0.64 -0.77
CA GLY A 97 21.95 1.77 -1.47
C GLY A 97 22.52 1.46 -2.86
N THR A 98 22.57 0.20 -3.31
CA THR A 98 23.05 -0.17 -4.65
C THR A 98 22.07 0.30 -5.73
N LEU A 99 22.57 0.89 -6.81
CA LEU A 99 21.77 1.17 -8.01
C LEU A 99 21.62 -0.12 -8.81
N VAL A 100 20.38 -0.50 -9.15
CA VAL A 100 20.10 -1.78 -9.80
C VAL A 100 19.13 -1.61 -10.96
N HIS A 101 19.31 -2.48 -11.95
CA HIS A 101 18.39 -2.70 -13.06
C HIS A 101 17.83 -4.12 -12.94
N LEU A 102 16.52 -4.24 -12.76
CA LEU A 102 15.82 -5.50 -12.53
C LEU A 102 14.78 -5.76 -13.63
N ARG A 103 14.53 -7.03 -13.93
CA ARG A 103 13.38 -7.48 -14.72
C ARG A 103 12.41 -8.23 -13.83
N GLY A 104 11.11 -8.04 -14.06
CA GLY A 104 10.06 -8.67 -13.29
C GLY A 104 8.71 -8.12 -13.66
N TYR A 105 7.75 -8.20 -12.74
CA TYR A 105 6.41 -7.66 -12.93
C TYR A 105 5.82 -7.18 -11.61
N GLU A 106 4.94 -6.19 -11.69
CA GLU A 106 4.18 -5.72 -10.54
C GLU A 106 3.00 -6.66 -10.25
N ILE A 107 2.78 -6.95 -8.97
CA ILE A 107 1.60 -7.62 -8.44
C ILE A 107 1.05 -6.82 -7.25
N GLY A 108 -0.13 -7.21 -6.81
CA GLY A 108 -0.78 -6.67 -5.63
C GLY A 108 -1.14 -7.76 -4.62
N ARG A 109 -1.18 -7.40 -3.34
CA ARG A 109 -1.81 -8.22 -2.30
C ARG A 109 -2.45 -7.36 -1.23
N PHE A 110 -3.40 -7.92 -0.49
CA PHE A 110 -3.92 -7.28 0.70
C PHE A 110 -3.10 -7.68 1.93
N GLY A 111 -2.79 -6.70 2.76
CA GLY A 111 -2.17 -6.86 4.07
C GLY A 111 -3.07 -6.33 5.18
N GLY A 112 -2.80 -6.77 6.42
CA GLY A 112 -3.60 -6.39 7.59
C GLY A 112 -4.95 -7.10 7.69
N ILE A 113 -5.75 -6.70 8.67
CA ILE A 113 -7.09 -7.25 8.93
C ILE A 113 -8.12 -6.12 8.82
N PRO A 114 -9.21 -6.28 8.05
CA PRO A 114 -10.29 -5.29 8.01
C PRO A 114 -10.82 -4.98 9.40
N ARG A 115 -10.96 -3.70 9.75
CA ARG A 115 -11.35 -3.28 11.10
C ARG A 115 -12.67 -3.91 11.55
N LYS A 116 -13.62 -4.09 10.63
CA LYS A 116 -14.92 -4.69 10.89
C LYS A 116 -14.86 -6.19 11.23
N ALA A 117 -13.81 -6.91 10.83
CA ALA A 117 -13.68 -8.33 11.14
C ALA A 117 -13.56 -8.59 12.65
N PHE A 118 -13.06 -7.63 13.43
CA PHE A 118 -12.97 -7.72 14.89
C PHE A 118 -14.32 -7.68 15.62
N ALA A 119 -15.43 -7.52 14.90
CA ALA A 119 -16.75 -7.82 15.44
C ALA A 119 -16.94 -9.34 15.68
N ASP A 120 -16.27 -10.18 14.88
CA ASP A 120 -16.45 -11.63 14.87
C ASP A 120 -15.26 -12.40 15.45
N ILE A 121 -14.07 -11.77 15.54
CA ILE A 121 -12.84 -12.40 16.04
C ILE A 121 -12.17 -11.54 17.13
N PRO A 122 -11.38 -12.15 18.04
CA PRO A 122 -10.64 -11.39 19.05
C PRO A 122 -9.70 -10.34 18.44
N GLN A 123 -9.63 -9.17 19.07
CA GLN A 123 -8.71 -8.12 18.64
C GLN A 123 -7.26 -8.50 18.92
N VAL A 124 -6.41 -8.37 17.89
CA VAL A 124 -4.97 -8.58 17.98
C VAL A 124 -4.24 -7.35 17.44
N ALA A 125 -3.00 -7.14 17.91
CA ALA A 125 -2.14 -6.08 17.38
C ALA A 125 -1.78 -6.40 15.92
N THR A 126 -2.46 -5.75 14.99
CA THR A 126 -2.27 -5.93 13.54
C THR A 126 -2.03 -4.60 12.85
N THR A 127 -1.42 -4.65 11.67
CA THR A 127 -1.41 -3.50 10.76
C THR A 127 -2.82 -3.29 10.19
N GLY A 128 -3.21 -2.03 9.97
CA GLY A 128 -4.48 -1.71 9.31
C GLY A 128 -4.61 -2.39 7.94
N PHE A 129 -5.83 -2.67 7.50
CA PHE A 129 -6.08 -3.26 6.19
C PHE A 129 -5.64 -2.32 5.06
N HIS A 130 -4.84 -2.83 4.12
CA HIS A 130 -4.31 -2.04 3.02
C HIS A 130 -3.95 -2.90 1.81
N PHE A 131 -3.83 -2.27 0.65
CA PHE A 131 -3.26 -2.88 -0.55
C PHE A 131 -1.75 -2.61 -0.59
N GLU A 132 -0.96 -3.66 -0.80
CA GLU A 132 0.49 -3.62 -0.96
C GLU A 132 0.88 -3.85 -2.43
N HIS A 133 1.78 -2.99 -2.95
CA HIS A 133 2.42 -3.18 -4.25
C HIS A 133 3.72 -3.98 -4.07
N VAL A 134 3.85 -5.05 -4.84
CA VAL A 134 5.03 -5.92 -4.82
C VAL A 134 5.55 -6.08 -6.25
N PHE A 135 6.85 -5.99 -6.43
CA PHE A 135 7.52 -6.31 -7.68
C PHE A 135 8.16 -7.69 -7.55
N GLN A 136 7.64 -8.65 -8.32
CA GLN A 136 8.18 -9.99 -8.39
C GLN A 136 9.37 -10.00 -9.35
N VAL A 137 10.57 -10.11 -8.78
CA VAL A 137 11.81 -10.10 -9.54
C VAL A 137 12.02 -11.45 -10.20
N THR A 138 12.27 -11.42 -11.51
CA THR A 138 12.63 -12.60 -12.31
C THR A 138 14.12 -12.61 -12.67
N LYS A 139 14.76 -11.44 -12.77
CA LYS A 139 16.17 -11.33 -13.15
C LYS A 139 16.82 -10.03 -12.64
N LEU A 140 18.08 -10.12 -12.21
CA LEU A 140 18.98 -8.97 -12.07
C LEU A 140 19.69 -8.73 -13.41
N ILE A 141 19.51 -7.55 -14.01
CA ILE A 141 20.13 -7.18 -15.29
C ILE A 141 21.50 -6.56 -15.04
N LYS A 142 21.56 -5.54 -14.18
CA LYS A 142 22.78 -4.79 -13.87
C LYS A 142 22.75 -4.30 -12.42
N SER A 143 23.91 -4.15 -11.80
CA SER A 143 24.08 -3.46 -10.52
C SER A 143 25.33 -2.60 -10.53
N GLU A 144 25.25 -1.42 -9.92
CA GLU A 144 26.38 -0.51 -9.69
C GLU A 144 26.49 -0.23 -8.19
N GLN A 145 27.63 -0.60 -7.61
CA GLN A 145 27.86 -0.41 -6.18
C GLN A 145 27.88 1.09 -5.82
N PRO A 146 27.38 1.46 -4.62
CA PRO A 146 27.49 2.83 -4.17
C PRO A 146 28.98 3.20 -4.07
N GLN A 147 29.38 4.30 -4.71
CA GLN A 147 30.69 4.90 -4.46
C GLN A 147 30.77 5.24 -2.97
N LYS A 148 31.77 4.67 -2.29
CA LYS A 148 32.01 4.90 -0.86
C LYS A 148 32.48 6.33 -0.61
#